data_AF-D2S9L2-F1
#
_entry.id   AF-D2S9L2-F1
#
_cell.length_a   1.000
_cell.length_b   1.000
_cell.length_c   1.000
_cell.angle_alpha   90.00
_cell.angle_beta   90.00
_cell.angle_gamma   90.00
#
_symmetry.space_group_name_H-M   'P 1'
#
loop_
_entity.id
_entity.type
_entity.pdbx_description
1 polymer ?
#
loop_
_entity_poly.entity_id
_entity_poly.type
_entity_poly.pdbx_seq_one_letter_code
_entity_poly.pdbx_strand_id
1 'polypeptide(L)'
;MRTGILARNAAVAAAALLVLTACGGGGEDTGGGGDAAGETGGGERQVNVYGTDGNMGNALGESFTAPGSLAGMKGTTPLTDLGSEFTDRLREIDPNLQDYNYAGETYDAVIVTALAAQAAGTNDANVFKAFVNGMTVGGEACTDFAACLEIINNGGNVDYNGISGPLSFTDAGEPAEASFGILQFGEDNQLDEDATDFVLAGDSANATSDEGPAYAAPGATSEPLVIGTLLPLTGNLAFLGPPEVAGARLAVNDINAAGGVLGQPVQLIEGDSGDASTDTATQTVDRLLQGGVNAIIGAASSGVSLTVIDRITGSGVVQFSPANTSDQFTDYNDNGLYFRTAPPDVLQARALSDLIINDGNNTVGIMALNDPYGTGLMENTRENLIAAGLAEDSIQTLTYDPQAANYDAEIQQMVDFAPDAVVVIGFEESARIIESLNSQGIGPQR
;
A
#
# COMPACT_ATOMS: atom_id res chain seq x y z
N MET A 1 2.89 -52.57 -19.26
CA MET A 1 2.31 -53.52 -18.27
C MET A 1 2.55 -52.89 -16.90
N ARG A 2 1.61 -52.45 -16.06
CA ARG A 2 0.17 -52.65 -15.76
C ARG A 2 -0.33 -51.28 -15.20
N THR A 3 -1.30 -50.57 -15.79
CA THR A 3 -2.79 -50.57 -15.62
C THR A 3 -3.37 -50.24 -14.23
N GLY A 4 -4.25 -49.21 -14.21
CA GLY A 4 -5.32 -48.90 -13.22
C GLY A 4 -5.28 -47.41 -12.82
N ILE A 5 -6.04 -46.45 -13.38
CA ILE A 5 -7.50 -46.21 -13.45
C ILE A 5 -8.22 -46.33 -12.10
N LEU A 6 -8.63 -45.18 -11.54
CA LEU A 6 -9.79 -44.90 -10.68
C LEU A 6 -10.03 -43.37 -10.72
N ALA A 7 -10.93 -42.87 -11.58
CA ALA A 7 -12.36 -42.64 -11.36
C ALA A 7 -12.67 -41.43 -10.44
N ARG A 8 -13.00 -40.31 -11.09
CA ARG A 8 -13.60 -39.09 -10.52
C ARG A 8 -15.07 -39.35 -10.11
N ASN A 9 -15.47 -38.89 -8.94
CA ASN A 9 -16.89 -38.77 -8.56
C ASN A 9 -17.19 -37.29 -8.27
N ALA A 10 -18.00 -36.69 -9.13
CA ALA A 10 -18.66 -35.41 -8.89
C ALA A 10 -20.03 -35.69 -8.27
N ALA A 11 -20.32 -35.04 -7.13
CA ALA A 11 -21.64 -35.05 -6.52
C ALA A 11 -22.31 -33.69 -6.74
N VAL A 12 -23.32 -33.68 -7.61
CA VAL A 12 -24.24 -32.56 -7.82
C VAL A 12 -25.38 -32.72 -6.83
N ALA A 13 -25.56 -31.76 -5.92
CA ALA A 13 -26.73 -31.68 -5.06
C ALA A 13 -27.71 -30.63 -5.61
N ALA A 14 -28.84 -31.11 -6.12
CA ALA A 14 -29.96 -30.29 -6.55
C ALA A 14 -30.84 -29.95 -5.34
N ALA A 15 -31.05 -28.66 -5.06
CA ALA A 15 -32.03 -28.18 -4.09
C ALA A 15 -33.37 -27.93 -4.79
N ALA A 16 -34.42 -28.57 -4.30
CA ALA A 16 -35.78 -28.51 -4.83
C ALA A 16 -36.54 -27.29 -4.28
N LEU A 17 -37.13 -26.53 -5.18
CA LEU A 17 -38.07 -25.43 -4.93
C LEU A 17 -39.40 -25.98 -4.40
N LEU A 18 -39.85 -25.55 -3.23
CA LEU A 18 -41.20 -25.83 -2.72
C LEU A 18 -42.08 -24.59 -2.85
N VAL A 19 -43.03 -24.64 -3.79
CA VAL A 19 -44.10 -23.67 -3.98
C VAL A 19 -45.28 -24.09 -3.08
N LEU A 20 -45.63 -23.26 -2.11
CA LEU A 20 -46.88 -23.38 -1.35
C LEU A 20 -47.94 -22.48 -1.96
N THR A 21 -48.90 -23.10 -2.65
CA THR A 21 -50.17 -22.50 -3.04
C THR A 21 -51.21 -22.80 -1.94
N ALA A 22 -51.84 -21.77 -1.40
CA ALA A 22 -53.06 -21.90 -0.63
C ALA A 22 -54.09 -20.90 -1.17
N CYS A 23 -55.13 -21.44 -1.81
CA CYS A 23 -56.35 -20.73 -2.19
C CYS A 23 -57.44 -20.92 -1.13
N GLY A 24 -58.27 -19.88 -0.98
CA GLY A 24 -59.55 -19.86 -0.26
C GLY A 24 -59.70 -18.51 0.46
N GLY A 25 -60.36 -17.48 -0.08
CA GLY A 25 -61.74 -17.41 -0.59
C GLY A 25 -62.64 -16.92 0.57
N GLY A 26 -63.48 -15.88 0.49
CA GLY A 26 -63.89 -14.93 -0.53
C GLY A 26 -65.03 -14.05 0.04
N GLY A 27 -65.33 -12.93 -0.64
CA GLY A 27 -66.53 -12.07 -0.50
C GLY A 27 -66.37 -10.86 0.44
N GLU A 28 -66.81 -9.64 0.15
CA GLU A 28 -67.57 -9.04 -0.96
C GLU A 28 -67.41 -7.49 -0.87
N ASP A 29 -67.35 -6.84 -2.04
CA ASP A 29 -67.77 -5.48 -2.41
C ASP A 29 -67.51 -4.25 -1.51
N THR A 30 -66.77 -3.27 -2.04
CA THR A 30 -67.37 -2.02 -2.58
C THR A 30 -66.34 -1.28 -3.43
N GLY A 31 -66.76 -0.83 -4.62
CA GLY A 31 -65.92 -0.11 -5.58
C GLY A 31 -65.75 1.38 -5.28
N GLY A 32 -64.71 1.97 -5.87
CA GLY A 32 -64.50 3.40 -5.96
C GLY A 32 -63.14 3.69 -6.57
N GLY A 33 -63.11 4.09 -7.84
CA GLY A 33 -61.88 4.49 -8.53
C GLY A 33 -61.25 5.75 -7.94
N GLY A 34 -59.93 5.84 -8.04
CA GLY A 34 -59.16 7.01 -7.64
C GLY A 34 -57.67 6.75 -7.82
N ASP A 35 -57.14 7.31 -8.90
CA ASP A 35 -55.78 7.82 -9.08
C ASP A 35 -54.58 6.95 -8.67
N ALA A 36 -53.92 6.42 -9.70
CA ALA A 36 -52.52 6.06 -9.67
C ALA A 36 -51.67 7.32 -9.42
N ALA A 37 -51.39 7.61 -8.15
CA ALA A 37 -50.24 8.43 -7.77
C ALA A 37 -49.08 7.46 -7.54
N GLY A 38 -48.10 7.50 -8.45
CA GLY A 38 -46.81 6.87 -8.20
C GLY A 38 -46.17 7.50 -6.98
N GLU A 39 -45.93 6.71 -5.96
CA GLU A 39 -44.98 7.06 -4.91
C GLU A 39 -43.58 7.05 -5.56
N THR A 40 -43.11 8.24 -5.93
CA THR A 40 -41.67 8.47 -6.08
C THR A 40 -41.07 8.36 -4.68
N GLY A 41 -40.56 7.18 -4.34
CA GLY A 41 -39.71 6.99 -3.17
C GLY A 41 -38.43 7.81 -3.35
N GLY A 42 -38.46 9.06 -2.88
CA GLY A 42 -37.27 9.90 -2.72
C GLY A 42 -36.49 9.49 -1.47
N GLY A 43 -36.03 8.25 -1.43
CA GLY A 43 -34.95 7.86 -0.52
C GLY A 43 -33.64 8.26 -1.17
N GLU A 44 -32.74 8.89 -0.41
CA GLU A 44 -31.37 9.15 -0.87
C GLU A 44 -30.75 7.81 -1.28
N ARG A 45 -30.14 7.76 -2.47
CA ARG A 45 -29.49 6.54 -2.96
C ARG A 45 -28.20 6.39 -2.16
N GLN A 46 -28.16 5.39 -1.29
CA GLN A 46 -26.93 5.06 -0.57
C GLN A 46 -25.88 4.56 -1.56
N VAL A 47 -24.74 5.26 -1.62
CA VAL A 47 -23.58 4.90 -2.45
C VAL A 47 -22.46 4.48 -1.51
N ASN A 48 -21.90 3.29 -1.74
CA ASN A 48 -20.73 2.85 -0.98
C ASN A 48 -19.51 3.65 -1.41
N VAL A 49 -18.75 4.20 -0.46
CA VAL A 49 -17.53 4.95 -0.77
C VAL A 49 -16.31 4.20 -0.28
N TYR A 50 -15.31 4.11 -1.14
CA TYR A 50 -14.06 3.40 -0.91
C TYR A 50 -12.87 4.34 -1.03
N GLY A 51 -11.91 4.20 -0.13
CA GLY A 51 -10.63 4.90 -0.14
C GLY A 51 -9.42 3.97 -0.29
N THR A 52 -8.24 4.57 -0.30
CA THR A 52 -6.94 3.90 -0.39
C THR A 52 -6.00 4.45 0.70
N ASP A 53 -4.79 3.92 0.82
CA ASP A 53 -3.81 4.30 1.84
C ASP A 53 -3.56 5.82 1.91
N GLY A 54 -3.62 6.51 0.78
CA GLY A 54 -3.48 7.96 0.74
C GLY A 54 -4.57 8.75 1.49
N ASN A 55 -5.75 8.17 1.74
CA ASN A 55 -6.88 8.84 2.40
C ASN A 55 -7.58 8.01 3.50
N MET A 56 -7.15 6.77 3.75
CA MET A 56 -7.67 5.94 4.84
C MET A 56 -6.88 6.15 6.14
N GLY A 57 -6.96 7.36 6.69
CA GLY A 57 -6.36 7.74 7.98
C GLY A 57 -7.22 8.75 8.76
N ASN A 58 -7.04 8.84 10.07
CA ASN A 58 -7.83 9.75 10.93
C ASN A 58 -7.69 11.23 10.56
N ALA A 59 -6.60 11.63 9.90
CA ALA A 59 -6.43 12.97 9.34
C ALA A 59 -7.53 13.34 8.31
N LEU A 60 -8.02 12.37 7.52
CA LEU A 60 -9.19 12.59 6.67
C LEU A 60 -10.42 12.92 7.53
N GLY A 61 -10.65 12.12 8.59
CA GLY A 61 -11.72 12.30 9.55
C GLY A 61 -11.77 13.67 10.21
N GLU A 62 -10.60 14.19 10.59
CA GLU A 62 -10.44 15.52 11.19
C GLU A 62 -10.87 16.67 10.26
N SER A 63 -10.90 16.43 8.95
CA SER A 63 -11.38 17.42 7.97
C SER A 63 -12.91 17.57 7.97
N PHE A 64 -13.65 16.67 8.63
CA PHE A 64 -15.12 16.69 8.67
C PHE A 64 -15.68 17.09 10.03
N THR A 65 -16.46 18.17 10.07
CA THR A 65 -17.08 18.67 11.31
C THR A 65 -18.47 18.09 11.58
N ALA A 66 -19.18 17.66 10.53
CA ALA A 66 -20.47 17.00 10.68
C ALA A 66 -20.26 15.51 11.03
N PRO A 67 -20.83 15.00 12.15
CA PRO A 67 -20.74 13.58 12.49
C PRO A 67 -21.32 12.70 11.39
N GLY A 68 -20.68 11.57 11.14
CA GLY A 68 -21.09 10.57 10.18
C GLY A 68 -20.86 10.93 8.71
N SER A 69 -20.16 12.02 8.40
CA SER A 69 -19.71 12.38 7.04
C SER A 69 -18.92 11.29 6.32
N LEU A 70 -18.25 10.42 7.07
CA LEU A 70 -17.50 9.27 6.54
C LEU A 70 -18.09 7.94 6.97
N ALA A 71 -19.17 7.91 7.75
CA ALA A 71 -19.65 6.67 8.37
C ALA A 71 -19.96 5.59 7.33
N GLY A 72 -19.31 4.43 7.44
CA GLY A 72 -19.46 3.32 6.51
C GLY A 72 -18.57 3.40 5.26
N MET A 73 -17.82 4.50 5.07
CA MET A 73 -16.72 4.51 4.10
C MET A 73 -15.69 3.46 4.50
N LYS A 74 -15.30 2.62 3.55
CA LYS A 74 -14.26 1.61 3.74
C LYS A 74 -13.05 1.92 2.87
N GLY A 75 -11.97 1.16 3.02
CA GLY A 75 -10.83 1.26 2.11
C GLY A 75 -9.70 0.33 2.48
N THR A 76 -8.65 0.35 1.67
CA THR A 76 -7.51 -0.56 1.80
C THR A 76 -6.20 0.17 1.99
N THR A 77 -5.42 -0.24 2.98
CA THR A 77 -4.08 0.30 3.26
C THR A 77 -3.08 -0.86 3.43
N PRO A 78 -1.86 -0.80 2.84
CA PRO A 78 -0.77 -1.69 3.26
C PRO A 78 -0.60 -1.62 4.78
N LEU A 79 -0.89 -2.71 5.48
CA LEU A 79 -0.91 -2.69 6.93
C LEU A 79 -0.66 -4.09 7.49
N THR A 80 0.33 -4.16 8.37
CA THR A 80 0.55 -5.28 9.28
C THR A 80 0.18 -4.87 10.70
N ASP A 81 -0.14 -5.84 11.55
CA ASP A 81 -0.22 -5.59 12.99
C ASP A 81 1.20 -5.40 13.53
N LEU A 82 1.61 -4.14 13.64
CA LEU A 82 2.94 -3.74 14.12
C LEU A 82 3.20 -4.16 15.59
N GLY A 83 2.15 -4.46 16.36
CA GLY A 83 2.24 -4.75 17.79
C GLY A 83 2.66 -3.56 18.65
N SER A 84 2.41 -3.66 19.96
CA SER A 84 2.75 -2.58 20.90
C SER A 84 4.25 -2.41 21.09
N GLU A 85 5.03 -3.49 20.98
CA GLU A 85 6.49 -3.43 21.20
C GLU A 85 7.20 -2.55 20.17
N PHE A 86 6.90 -2.71 18.89
CA PHE A 86 7.50 -1.88 17.84
C PHE A 86 7.05 -0.42 17.95
N THR A 87 5.74 -0.20 18.14
CA THR A 87 5.20 1.16 18.27
C THR A 87 5.69 1.89 19.52
N ASP A 88 5.89 1.20 20.64
CA ASP A 88 6.51 1.79 21.85
C ASP A 88 7.96 2.21 21.58
N ARG A 89 8.74 1.40 20.86
CA ARG A 89 10.13 1.72 20.50
C ARG A 89 10.20 2.90 19.52
N LEU A 90 9.26 3.02 18.59
CA LEU A 90 9.16 4.21 17.74
C LEU A 90 8.87 5.47 18.57
N ARG A 91 8.03 5.39 19.59
CA ARG A 91 7.76 6.52 20.51
C ARG A 91 8.97 6.88 21.39
N GLU A 92 9.90 5.95 21.62
CA GLU A 92 11.18 6.30 22.24
C GLU A 92 12.06 7.16 21.31
N ILE A 93 11.92 7.01 20.00
CA ILE A 93 12.59 7.85 18.99
C ILE A 93 11.88 9.21 18.85
N ASP A 94 10.55 9.20 18.70
CA ASP A 94 9.73 10.41 18.67
C ASP A 94 8.45 10.24 19.51
N PRO A 95 8.39 10.84 20.72
CA PRO A 95 7.22 10.77 21.59
C PRO A 95 5.95 11.42 21.05
N ASN A 96 6.02 12.15 19.93
CA ASN A 96 4.89 12.87 19.35
C ASN A 96 4.20 12.11 18.21
N LEU A 97 4.65 10.90 17.86
CA LEU A 97 4.02 10.09 16.82
C LEU A 97 2.54 9.87 17.12
N GLN A 98 1.69 10.22 16.16
CA GLN A 98 0.25 10.01 16.20
C GLN A 98 -0.15 8.77 15.40
N ASP A 99 0.54 8.51 14.29
CA ASP A 99 0.40 7.34 13.44
C ASP A 99 1.76 6.67 13.18
N TYR A 100 1.74 5.52 12.51
CA TYR A 100 2.92 4.66 12.25
C TYR A 100 3.04 4.28 10.77
N ASN A 101 2.39 5.04 9.88
CA ASN A 101 2.32 4.71 8.46
C ASN A 101 3.73 4.60 7.86
N TYR A 102 3.99 3.52 7.14
CA TYR A 102 5.26 3.21 6.49
C TYR A 102 6.50 3.15 7.41
N ALA A 103 6.32 3.16 8.75
CA ALA A 103 7.43 3.05 9.69
C ALA A 103 8.08 1.67 9.68
N GLY A 104 7.26 0.61 9.57
CA GLY A 104 7.74 -0.77 9.47
C GLY A 104 8.48 -1.02 8.17
N GLU A 105 7.93 -0.54 7.06
CA GLU A 105 8.48 -0.64 5.72
C GLU A 105 9.81 0.12 5.62
N THR A 106 9.91 1.28 6.27
CA THR A 106 11.15 2.06 6.35
C THR A 106 12.20 1.35 7.21
N TYR A 107 11.78 0.76 8.34
CA TYR A 107 12.67 -0.03 9.18
C TYR A 107 13.24 -1.22 8.40
N ASP A 108 12.37 -2.00 7.75
CA ASP A 108 12.75 -3.19 6.99
C ASP A 108 13.63 -2.85 5.78
N ALA A 109 13.37 -1.74 5.07
CA ALA A 109 14.22 -1.29 3.97
C ALA A 109 15.67 -1.00 4.41
N VAL A 110 15.84 -0.39 5.60
CA VAL A 110 17.16 -0.16 6.20
C VAL A 110 17.81 -1.49 6.62
N ILE A 111 17.06 -2.40 7.23
CA ILE A 111 17.58 -3.72 7.64
C ILE A 111 18.04 -4.52 6.43
N VAL A 112 17.20 -4.67 5.40
CA VAL A 112 17.54 -5.43 4.18
C VAL A 112 18.77 -4.84 3.50
N THR A 113 18.87 -3.51 3.40
CA THR A 113 20.05 -2.83 2.86
C THR A 113 21.32 -3.20 3.63
N ALA A 114 21.25 -3.18 4.97
CA ALA A 114 22.38 -3.52 5.84
C ALA A 114 22.76 -5.01 5.74
N LEU A 115 21.78 -5.92 5.70
CA LEU A 115 21.99 -7.35 5.53
C LEU A 115 22.63 -7.67 4.17
N ALA A 116 22.15 -7.05 3.09
CA ALA A 116 22.72 -7.24 1.76
C ALA A 116 24.20 -6.79 1.69
N ALA A 117 24.53 -5.63 2.26
CA ALA A 117 25.92 -5.16 2.34
C ALA A 117 26.80 -6.09 3.21
N GLN A 118 26.26 -6.58 4.33
CA GLN A 118 26.93 -7.54 5.20
C GLN A 118 27.20 -8.88 4.49
N ALA A 119 26.20 -9.43 3.81
CA ALA A 119 26.30 -10.67 3.03
C ALA A 119 27.27 -10.53 1.85
N ALA A 120 27.29 -9.37 1.20
CA ALA A 120 28.22 -9.06 0.11
C ALA A 120 29.66 -8.83 0.57
N GLY A 121 29.89 -8.55 1.86
CA GLY A 121 31.22 -8.21 2.38
C GLY A 121 31.73 -6.83 1.93
N THR A 122 30.84 -5.96 1.42
CA THR A 122 31.18 -4.63 0.88
C THR A 122 29.99 -3.67 0.94
N ASN A 123 30.29 -2.38 1.07
CA ASN A 123 29.29 -1.30 0.98
C ASN A 123 29.10 -0.78 -0.47
N ASP A 124 29.76 -1.39 -1.47
CA ASP A 124 29.54 -1.03 -2.87
C ASP A 124 28.16 -1.52 -3.34
N ALA A 125 27.25 -0.59 -3.59
CA ALA A 125 25.89 -0.86 -4.07
C ALA A 125 25.85 -1.63 -5.39
N ASN A 126 26.84 -1.47 -6.27
CA ASN A 126 26.89 -2.26 -7.50
C ASN A 126 27.18 -3.75 -7.25
N VAL A 127 27.70 -4.08 -6.07
CA VAL A 127 27.95 -5.45 -5.64
C VAL A 127 26.80 -5.95 -4.77
N PHE A 128 26.42 -5.22 -3.71
CA PHE A 128 25.44 -5.74 -2.76
C PHE A 128 24.02 -5.81 -3.30
N LYS A 129 23.69 -5.06 -4.37
CA LYS A 129 22.36 -5.13 -5.01
C LYS A 129 21.94 -6.55 -5.40
N ALA A 130 22.89 -7.40 -5.78
CA ALA A 130 22.63 -8.79 -6.17
C ALA A 130 22.20 -9.68 -5.00
N PHE A 131 22.32 -9.20 -3.76
CA PHE A 131 21.95 -9.92 -2.55
C PHE A 131 20.59 -9.48 -2.01
N VAL A 132 20.07 -8.32 -2.41
CA VAL A 132 18.91 -7.68 -1.77
C VAL A 132 17.68 -8.60 -1.74
N ASN A 133 17.27 -9.13 -2.90
CA ASN A 133 16.08 -10.01 -2.97
C ASN A 133 16.29 -11.30 -2.18
N GLY A 134 17.49 -11.89 -2.30
CA GLY A 134 17.90 -13.10 -1.61
C GLY A 134 17.90 -13.01 -0.09
N MET A 135 17.90 -11.79 0.48
CA MET A 135 17.76 -11.63 1.94
C MET A 135 16.39 -12.07 2.46
N THR A 136 15.39 -12.21 1.59
CA THR A 136 13.98 -12.41 1.98
C THR A 136 13.40 -13.75 1.51
N VAL A 137 14.24 -14.69 1.05
CA VAL A 137 13.81 -15.99 0.52
C VAL A 137 14.83 -17.10 0.80
N GLY A 138 14.34 -18.34 0.98
CA GLY A 138 15.12 -19.59 0.86
C GLY A 138 16.07 -19.93 2.01
N GLY A 139 16.52 -18.95 2.78
CA GLY A 139 17.45 -19.11 3.90
C GLY A 139 16.82 -19.55 5.23
N GLU A 140 17.58 -19.39 6.31
CA GLU A 140 17.12 -19.58 7.68
C GLU A 140 16.35 -18.34 8.15
N ALA A 141 15.15 -18.56 8.70
CA ALA A 141 14.25 -17.48 9.09
C ALA A 141 14.82 -16.61 10.22
N CYS A 142 14.72 -15.29 10.05
CA CYS A 142 15.07 -14.30 11.06
C CYS A 142 14.18 -13.05 10.93
N THR A 143 13.95 -12.34 12.04
CA THR A 143 13.00 -11.22 12.09
C THR A 143 13.65 -9.89 12.50
N ASP A 144 14.91 -9.91 12.90
CA ASP A 144 15.69 -8.73 13.26
C ASP A 144 17.15 -8.86 12.79
N PHE A 145 17.84 -7.72 12.73
CA PHE A 145 19.21 -7.66 12.22
C PHE A 145 20.18 -8.52 13.02
N ALA A 146 20.06 -8.58 14.35
CA ALA A 146 21.01 -9.31 15.19
C ALA A 146 20.90 -10.82 14.96
N ALA A 147 19.68 -11.34 14.87
CA ALA A 147 19.41 -12.73 14.55
C ALA A 147 19.91 -13.10 13.14
N CYS A 148 19.61 -12.26 12.14
CA CYS A 148 20.09 -12.48 10.77
C CYS A 148 21.63 -12.40 10.68
N LEU A 149 22.25 -11.47 11.41
CA LEU A 149 23.71 -11.33 11.47
C LEU A 149 24.38 -12.57 12.07
N GLU A 150 23.77 -13.21 13.07
CA GLU A 150 24.27 -14.47 13.63
C GLU A 150 24.29 -15.59 12.56
N ILE A 151 23.21 -15.72 11.79
CA ILE A 151 23.11 -16.69 10.68
C ILE A 151 24.21 -16.42 9.64
N ILE A 152 24.34 -15.18 9.17
CA ILE A 152 25.36 -14.78 8.19
C ILE A 152 26.77 -15.09 8.69
N ASN A 153 27.07 -14.74 9.95
CA ASN A 153 28.39 -15.00 10.55
C ASN A 153 28.72 -16.49 10.70
N ASN A 154 27.69 -17.33 10.83
CA ASN A 154 27.82 -18.79 10.84
C ASN A 154 27.86 -19.40 9.43
N GLY A 155 27.80 -18.57 8.38
CA GLY A 155 27.87 -18.98 6.97
C GLY A 155 26.54 -19.47 6.41
N GLY A 156 25.41 -19.14 7.03
CA GLY A 156 24.07 -19.44 6.55
C GLY A 156 23.49 -18.33 5.67
N ASN A 157 22.57 -18.70 4.79
CA ASN A 157 21.68 -17.77 4.07
C ASN A 157 20.52 -17.37 5.00
N VAL A 158 20.00 -16.17 4.84
CA VAL A 158 18.91 -15.64 5.67
C VAL A 158 17.62 -15.59 4.89
N ASP A 159 16.51 -15.79 5.58
CA ASP A 159 15.15 -15.50 5.11
C ASP A 159 14.55 -14.46 6.07
N TYR A 160 14.92 -13.21 5.85
CA TYR A 160 14.48 -12.08 6.65
C TYR A 160 13.03 -11.75 6.35
N ASN A 161 12.21 -11.81 7.40
CA ASN A 161 10.84 -11.36 7.36
C ASN A 161 10.57 -10.43 8.54
N GLY A 162 10.66 -9.13 8.27
CA GLY A 162 10.64 -8.07 9.27
C GLY A 162 9.26 -7.63 9.72
N ILE A 163 9.17 -6.35 10.10
CA ILE A 163 7.99 -5.73 10.72
C ILE A 163 6.86 -5.53 9.71
N SER A 164 7.16 -5.17 8.46
CA SER A 164 6.16 -4.95 7.41
C SER A 164 5.84 -6.22 6.61
N GLY A 165 6.42 -7.36 6.98
CA GLY A 165 6.31 -8.61 6.24
C GLY A 165 4.88 -9.18 6.11
N PRO A 166 4.65 -10.14 5.19
CA PRO A 166 5.64 -10.89 4.42
C PRO A 166 6.41 -10.04 3.40
N LEU A 167 7.75 -10.14 3.37
CA LEU A 167 8.56 -9.45 2.35
C LEU A 167 8.65 -10.28 1.07
N SER A 168 9.25 -11.48 1.11
CA SER A 168 9.26 -12.44 -0.01
C SER A 168 9.47 -11.78 -1.39
N PHE A 169 10.59 -11.08 -1.58
CA PHE A 169 10.76 -10.22 -2.75
C PHE A 169 10.70 -10.98 -4.07
N THR A 170 10.05 -10.38 -5.07
CA THR A 170 10.08 -10.84 -6.47
C THR A 170 11.42 -10.52 -7.13
N ASP A 171 11.62 -10.96 -8.37
CA ASP A 171 12.79 -10.58 -9.18
C ASP A 171 12.91 -9.06 -9.37
N ALA A 172 11.80 -8.31 -9.30
CA ALA A 172 11.77 -6.85 -9.43
C ALA A 172 12.20 -6.12 -8.14
N GLY A 173 12.37 -6.81 -7.02
CA GLY A 173 12.81 -6.18 -5.78
C GLY A 173 11.70 -5.53 -4.96
N GLU A 174 10.53 -6.17 -4.94
CA GLU A 174 9.31 -5.74 -4.25
C GLU A 174 8.55 -6.93 -3.68
N PRO A 175 7.62 -6.75 -2.71
CA PRO A 175 6.92 -7.87 -2.11
C PRO A 175 6.05 -8.67 -3.10
N ALA A 176 6.14 -10.00 -3.04
CA ALA A 176 5.29 -10.91 -3.81
C ALA A 176 3.87 -11.08 -3.21
N GLU A 177 3.75 -10.80 -1.91
CA GLU A 177 2.52 -10.78 -1.15
C GLU A 177 2.62 -9.74 -0.04
N ALA A 178 1.48 -9.20 0.39
CA ALA A 178 1.43 -8.23 1.48
C ALA A 178 0.09 -8.29 2.22
N SER A 179 0.12 -7.91 3.48
CA SER A 179 -1.07 -7.71 4.31
C SER A 179 -1.67 -6.33 4.03
N PHE A 180 -2.99 -6.28 3.87
CA PHE A 180 -3.76 -5.06 3.73
C PHE A 180 -4.82 -5.00 4.82
N GLY A 181 -4.91 -3.86 5.48
CA GLY A 181 -6.02 -3.54 6.36
C GLY A 181 -7.23 -3.09 5.53
N ILE A 182 -8.37 -3.71 5.78
CA ILE A 182 -9.69 -3.26 5.37
C ILE A 182 -10.21 -2.36 6.49
N LEU A 183 -10.10 -1.06 6.27
CA LEU A 183 -10.40 -0.03 7.26
C LEU A 183 -11.82 0.49 7.05
N GLN A 184 -12.50 0.92 8.11
CA GLN A 184 -13.83 1.51 8.04
C GLN A 184 -13.95 2.73 8.97
N PHE A 185 -14.57 3.80 8.49
CA PHE A 185 -14.90 4.96 9.30
C PHE A 185 -16.22 4.77 10.08
N GLY A 186 -16.20 5.18 11.35
CA GLY A 186 -17.33 5.17 12.28
C GLY A 186 -18.21 6.42 12.21
N GLU A 187 -19.17 6.52 13.15
CA GLU A 187 -20.11 7.66 13.24
C GLU A 187 -19.43 8.98 13.64
N ASP A 188 -18.26 8.89 14.25
CA ASP A 188 -17.43 10.02 14.70
C ASP A 188 -16.42 10.47 13.64
N ASN A 189 -16.51 9.92 12.42
CA ASN A 189 -15.54 10.11 11.33
C ASN A 189 -14.12 9.65 11.68
N GLN A 190 -13.93 8.81 12.70
CA GLN A 190 -12.66 8.17 12.98
C GLN A 190 -12.66 6.74 12.44
N LEU A 191 -11.47 6.20 12.18
CA LEU A 191 -11.32 4.78 11.85
C LEU A 191 -11.72 3.93 13.06
N ASP A 192 -12.56 2.94 12.82
CA ASP A 192 -12.94 1.94 13.80
C ASP A 192 -11.89 0.83 13.82
N GLU A 193 -10.93 0.95 14.73
CA GLU A 193 -9.83 -0.03 14.89
C GLU A 193 -10.37 -1.44 15.18
N ASP A 194 -11.48 -1.55 15.94
CA ASP A 194 -12.11 -2.84 16.26
C ASP A 194 -12.79 -3.49 15.03
N ALA A 195 -13.06 -2.70 13.98
CA ALA A 195 -13.64 -3.16 12.71
C ALA A 195 -12.59 -3.41 11.62
N THR A 196 -11.30 -3.28 11.93
CA THR A 196 -10.23 -3.53 10.95
C THR A 196 -10.07 -5.02 10.69
N ASP A 197 -10.33 -5.43 9.45
CA ASP A 197 -10.05 -6.79 8.96
C ASP A 197 -8.73 -6.80 8.18
N PHE A 198 -7.93 -7.87 8.31
CA PHE A 198 -6.70 -8.03 7.54
C PHE A 198 -6.89 -9.05 6.43
N VAL A 199 -6.48 -8.69 5.22
CA VAL A 199 -6.47 -9.57 4.05
C VAL A 199 -5.06 -9.68 3.49
N LEU A 200 -4.68 -10.86 3.05
CA LEU A 200 -3.43 -11.08 2.32
C LEU A 200 -3.71 -10.99 0.82
N ALA A 201 -2.96 -10.16 0.11
CA ALA A 201 -3.00 -10.09 -1.34
C ALA A 201 -1.63 -10.45 -1.93
N GLY A 202 -1.64 -11.25 -3.00
CA GLY A 202 -0.42 -11.77 -3.63
C GLY A 202 -0.24 -13.27 -3.41
N ASP A 203 0.94 -13.77 -3.73
CA ASP A 203 1.30 -15.18 -3.55
C ASP A 203 2.83 -15.29 -3.47
N SER A 204 3.34 -15.77 -2.33
CA SER A 204 4.77 -16.09 -2.15
C SER A 204 5.36 -17.02 -3.21
N ALA A 205 4.55 -17.77 -3.97
CA ALA A 205 5.03 -18.50 -5.14
C ALA A 205 5.56 -17.61 -6.27
N ASN A 206 5.25 -16.30 -6.26
CA ASN A 206 5.81 -15.30 -7.17
C ASN A 206 7.10 -14.67 -6.65
N ALA A 207 7.54 -15.00 -5.43
CA ALA A 207 8.82 -14.56 -4.91
C ALA A 207 9.96 -15.08 -5.79
N THR A 208 11.10 -14.38 -5.76
CA THR A 208 12.28 -14.81 -6.49
C THR A 208 12.74 -16.18 -5.99
N SER A 209 13.27 -16.97 -6.92
CA SER A 209 14.02 -18.19 -6.58
C SER A 209 15.54 -17.94 -6.53
N ASP A 210 15.98 -16.71 -6.80
CA ASP A 210 17.38 -16.30 -6.72
C ASP A 210 17.72 -15.85 -5.29
N GLU A 211 18.32 -16.76 -4.52
CA GLU A 211 18.88 -16.47 -3.19
C GLU A 211 20.13 -15.55 -3.26
N GLY A 212 20.55 -15.14 -4.46
CA GLY A 212 21.71 -14.32 -4.70
C GLY A 212 23.03 -15.10 -4.68
N PRO A 213 24.17 -14.38 -4.76
CA PRO A 213 25.48 -15.00 -4.73
C PRO A 213 25.80 -15.64 -3.36
N ALA A 214 26.79 -16.54 -3.35
CA ALA A 214 27.32 -17.07 -2.09
C ALA A 214 27.87 -15.94 -1.20
N TYR A 215 27.49 -15.94 0.07
CA TYR A 215 27.88 -14.88 1.00
C TYR A 215 29.39 -14.80 1.18
N ALA A 216 29.89 -13.57 1.29
CA ALA A 216 31.28 -13.31 1.57
C ALA A 216 31.65 -13.82 2.97
N ALA A 217 32.92 -14.23 3.13
CA ALA A 217 33.42 -14.57 4.45
C ALA A 217 33.34 -13.34 5.37
N PRO A 218 32.92 -13.50 6.65
CA PRO A 218 32.85 -12.39 7.58
C PRO A 218 34.17 -11.63 7.66
N GLY A 219 34.08 -10.30 7.54
CA GLY A 219 35.23 -9.41 7.52
C GLY A 219 34.85 -8.02 8.00
N ALA A 220 35.85 -7.29 8.50
CA ALA A 220 35.68 -5.89 8.85
C ALA A 220 36.24 -4.98 7.75
N THR A 221 35.52 -3.92 7.42
CA THR A 221 36.02 -2.84 6.56
C THR A 221 36.43 -1.63 7.41
N SER A 222 37.13 -0.66 6.82
CA SER A 222 37.43 0.63 7.49
C SER A 222 36.39 1.71 7.20
N GLU A 223 35.47 1.48 6.27
CA GLU A 223 34.49 2.46 5.83
C GLU A 223 33.09 2.04 6.30
N PRO A 224 32.32 2.93 6.94
CA PRO A 224 30.97 2.63 7.37
C PRO A 224 30.02 2.55 6.17
N LEU A 225 28.93 1.79 6.32
CA LEU A 225 27.79 1.90 5.41
C LEU A 225 27.10 3.24 5.68
N VAL A 226 26.95 4.07 4.65
CA VAL A 226 26.31 5.38 4.73
C VAL A 226 24.96 5.31 4.04
N ILE A 227 23.88 5.49 4.80
CA ILE A 227 22.51 5.49 4.31
C ILE A 227 21.98 6.92 4.30
N GLY A 228 21.48 7.37 3.16
CA GLY A 228 20.71 8.60 3.04
C GLY A 228 19.23 8.34 3.24
N THR A 229 18.47 9.34 3.69
CA THR A 229 17.01 9.32 3.60
C THR A 229 16.50 10.43 2.67
N LEU A 230 15.41 10.14 1.97
CA LEU A 230 14.69 11.06 1.10
C LEU A 230 13.20 10.95 1.44
N LEU A 231 12.85 11.32 2.68
CA LEU A 231 11.50 11.13 3.23
C LEU A 231 10.72 12.46 3.18
N PRO A 232 9.38 12.45 3.15
CA PRO A 232 8.59 13.65 2.98
C PRO A 232 8.54 14.43 4.30
N LEU A 233 9.47 15.37 4.50
CA LEU A 233 9.47 16.25 5.67
C LEU A 233 8.70 17.55 5.41
N THR A 234 8.50 17.87 4.13
CA THR A 234 7.63 18.95 3.66
C THR A 234 6.74 18.45 2.52
N GLY A 235 5.75 19.26 2.16
CA GLY A 235 4.83 18.96 1.07
C GLY A 235 3.59 18.18 1.50
N ASN A 236 2.84 17.67 0.54
CA ASN A 236 1.54 17.06 0.74
C ASN A 236 1.61 15.72 1.50
N LEU A 237 2.77 15.05 1.47
CA LEU A 237 3.00 13.80 2.20
C LEU A 237 3.74 14.02 3.53
N ALA A 238 3.86 15.26 4.03
CA ALA A 238 4.62 15.56 5.24
C ALA A 238 4.13 14.82 6.50
N PHE A 239 2.88 14.34 6.49
CA PHE A 239 2.34 13.52 7.57
C PHE A 239 3.02 12.14 7.68
N LEU A 240 3.56 11.59 6.58
CA LEU A 240 4.32 10.34 6.56
C LEU A 240 5.75 10.50 7.08
N GLY A 241 6.29 11.72 7.08
CA GLY A 241 7.68 11.98 7.45
C GLY A 241 8.07 11.52 8.86
N PRO A 242 7.36 11.93 9.93
CA PRO A 242 7.70 11.56 11.30
C PRO A 242 7.79 10.04 11.54
N PRO A 243 6.79 9.20 11.19
CA PRO A 243 6.87 7.76 11.41
C PRO A 243 7.98 7.09 10.57
N GLU A 244 8.16 7.47 9.30
CA GLU A 244 9.24 6.93 8.46
C GLU A 244 10.63 7.29 9.01
N VAL A 245 10.84 8.55 9.43
CA VAL A 245 12.10 8.99 10.08
C VAL A 245 12.37 8.20 11.36
N ALA A 246 11.34 7.97 12.18
CA ALA A 246 11.47 7.17 13.39
C ALA A 246 11.86 5.72 13.07
N GLY A 247 11.25 5.11 12.05
CA GLY A 247 11.58 3.77 11.54
C GLY A 247 13.04 3.67 11.07
N ALA A 248 13.50 4.62 10.25
CA ALA A 248 14.87 4.65 9.75
C ALA A 248 15.90 4.77 10.89
N ARG A 249 15.65 5.66 11.85
CA ARG A 249 16.52 5.85 13.02
C ARG A 249 16.54 4.62 13.92
N LEU A 250 15.39 4.00 14.16
CA LEU A 250 15.29 2.79 14.98
C LEU A 250 16.08 1.63 14.36
N ALA A 251 15.95 1.41 13.05
CA ALA A 251 16.72 0.39 12.33
C ALA A 251 18.23 0.62 12.45
N VAL A 252 18.70 1.86 12.23
CA VAL A 252 20.13 2.20 12.39
C VAL A 252 20.61 1.97 13.82
N ASN A 253 19.79 2.29 14.83
CA ASN A 253 20.12 2.04 16.23
C ASN A 253 20.29 0.54 16.51
N ASP A 254 19.38 -0.29 16.01
CA ASP A 254 19.43 -1.74 16.21
C ASP A 254 20.63 -2.38 15.50
N ILE A 255 20.89 -1.98 14.25
CA ILE A 255 22.05 -2.42 13.50
C ILE A 255 23.34 -2.07 14.27
N ASN A 256 23.45 -0.84 14.76
CA ASN A 256 24.63 -0.38 15.48
C ASN A 256 24.78 -1.06 16.85
N ALA A 257 23.67 -1.34 17.54
CA ALA A 257 23.67 -2.10 18.78
C ALA A 257 24.14 -3.56 18.58
N ALA A 258 23.87 -4.15 17.42
CA ALA A 258 24.31 -5.49 17.03
C ALA A 258 25.78 -5.56 16.56
N GLY A 259 26.49 -4.43 16.50
CA GLY A 259 27.89 -4.36 16.07
C GLY A 259 28.11 -3.73 14.68
N GLY A 260 27.05 -3.26 14.04
CA GLY A 260 27.10 -2.56 12.76
C GLY A 260 27.25 -3.48 11.55
N VAL A 261 27.51 -2.87 10.40
CA VAL A 261 27.75 -3.56 9.12
C VAL A 261 29.24 -3.65 8.88
N LEU A 262 29.75 -4.86 8.60
CA LEU A 262 31.17 -5.13 8.41
C LEU A 262 32.02 -4.59 9.57
N GLY A 263 31.48 -4.70 10.79
CA GLY A 263 32.10 -4.25 12.03
C GLY A 263 32.18 -2.72 12.19
N GLN A 264 31.48 -1.95 11.36
CA GLN A 264 31.43 -0.49 11.45
C GLN A 264 30.00 -0.01 11.73
N PRO A 265 29.84 1.04 12.57
CA PRO A 265 28.53 1.62 12.77
C PRO A 265 28.03 2.28 11.48
N VAL A 266 26.78 2.01 11.12
CA VAL A 266 26.04 2.66 10.04
C VAL A 266 25.89 4.15 10.33
N GLN A 267 26.08 4.97 9.30
CA GLN A 267 25.85 6.41 9.34
C GLN A 267 24.56 6.75 8.59
N LEU A 268 23.73 7.62 9.18
CA LEU A 268 22.50 8.10 8.58
C LEU A 268 22.64 9.58 8.20
N ILE A 269 22.29 9.92 6.95
CA ILE A 269 22.22 11.30 6.47
C ILE A 269 20.78 11.58 6.05
N GLU A 270 20.06 12.34 6.86
CA GLU A 270 18.64 12.60 6.60
C GLU A 270 18.43 13.66 5.51
N GLY A 271 17.31 13.56 4.81
CA GLY A 271 16.95 14.46 3.72
C GLY A 271 15.46 14.49 3.42
N ASP A 272 15.01 15.66 2.97
CA ASP A 272 13.62 15.92 2.59
C ASP A 272 13.40 15.63 1.11
N SER A 273 12.30 14.97 0.78
CA SER A 273 11.83 14.78 -0.60
C SER A 273 11.03 15.98 -1.13
N GLY A 274 10.32 16.71 -0.25
CA GLY A 274 9.31 17.67 -0.66
C GLY A 274 8.25 17.05 -1.58
N ASP A 275 7.67 17.87 -2.45
CA ASP A 275 6.70 17.45 -3.48
C ASP A 275 7.31 17.37 -4.87
N ALA A 276 6.64 16.64 -5.76
CA ALA A 276 6.98 16.53 -7.18
C ALA A 276 6.93 17.85 -7.95
N SER A 277 6.29 18.88 -7.37
CA SER A 277 6.21 20.24 -7.93
C SER A 277 7.42 21.13 -7.59
N THR A 278 8.36 20.63 -6.79
CA THR A 278 9.52 21.38 -6.28
C THR A 278 10.84 20.71 -6.65
N ASP A 279 11.95 21.46 -6.56
CA ASP A 279 13.30 20.92 -6.79
C ASP A 279 13.91 20.26 -5.54
N THR A 280 13.17 20.16 -4.43
CA THR A 280 13.68 19.69 -3.12
C THR A 280 14.31 18.31 -3.22
N ALA A 281 13.62 17.33 -3.82
CA ALA A 281 14.15 15.98 -3.98
C ALA A 281 15.47 15.94 -4.74
N THR A 282 15.56 16.66 -5.87
CA THR A 282 16.78 16.71 -6.68
C THR A 282 17.95 17.33 -5.91
N GLN A 283 17.71 18.43 -5.18
CA GLN A 283 18.73 19.09 -4.38
C GLN A 283 19.19 18.21 -3.20
N THR A 284 18.25 17.51 -2.55
CA THR A 284 18.56 16.56 -1.49
C THR A 284 19.39 15.41 -2.02
N VAL A 285 19.00 14.79 -3.14
CA VAL A 285 19.77 13.69 -3.76
C VAL A 285 21.19 14.15 -4.11
N ASP A 286 21.37 15.33 -4.71
CA ASP A 286 22.70 15.85 -5.02
C ASP A 286 23.59 16.01 -3.77
N ARG A 287 23.00 16.45 -2.66
CA ARG A 287 23.70 16.54 -1.37
C ARG A 287 24.02 15.16 -0.79
N LEU A 288 23.09 14.20 -0.87
CA LEU A 288 23.31 12.83 -0.39
C LEU A 288 24.43 12.14 -1.18
N LEU A 289 24.41 12.25 -2.52
CA LEU A 289 25.47 11.71 -3.39
C LEU A 289 26.84 12.34 -3.09
N GLN A 290 26.89 13.66 -2.85
CA GLN A 290 28.13 14.33 -2.38
C GLN A 290 28.58 13.85 -1.00
N GLY A 291 27.64 13.41 -0.16
CA GLY A 291 27.89 12.77 1.13
C GLY A 291 28.40 11.34 1.04
N GLY A 292 28.48 10.75 -0.15
CA GLY A 292 28.99 9.39 -0.36
C GLY A 292 28.06 8.30 0.15
N VAL A 293 26.74 8.52 0.09
CA VAL A 293 25.75 7.50 0.46
C VAL A 293 25.88 6.25 -0.42
N ASN A 294 25.71 5.08 0.17
CA ASN A 294 25.67 3.79 -0.52
C ASN A 294 24.24 3.41 -0.93
N ALA A 295 23.26 3.85 -0.14
CA ALA A 295 21.84 3.67 -0.40
C ALA A 295 21.06 4.91 0.03
N ILE A 296 19.91 5.15 -0.60
CA ILE A 296 18.94 6.19 -0.24
C ILE A 296 17.60 5.52 0.03
N ILE A 297 17.08 5.67 1.24
CA ILE A 297 15.75 5.20 1.63
C ILE A 297 14.72 6.28 1.28
N GLY A 298 13.77 5.96 0.40
CA GLY A 298 12.81 6.90 -0.18
C GLY A 298 12.88 7.00 -1.71
N ALA A 299 12.12 7.90 -2.36
CA ALA A 299 11.09 8.74 -1.75
C ALA A 299 9.77 8.00 -1.57
N ALA A 300 8.93 8.52 -0.67
CA ALA A 300 7.61 7.97 -0.40
C ALA A 300 6.64 8.15 -1.59
N SER A 301 6.67 9.31 -2.26
CA SER A 301 5.82 9.56 -3.43
C SER A 301 6.35 8.86 -4.68
N SER A 302 5.47 8.14 -5.39
CA SER A 302 5.75 7.60 -6.73
C SER A 302 6.18 8.70 -7.71
N GLY A 303 5.46 9.82 -7.74
CA GLY A 303 5.78 10.96 -8.60
C GLY A 303 7.15 11.55 -8.28
N VAL A 304 7.49 11.74 -7.00
CA VAL A 304 8.81 12.27 -6.60
C VAL A 304 9.93 11.29 -6.95
N SER A 305 9.77 10.00 -6.65
CA SER A 305 10.78 8.98 -6.92
C SER A 305 11.12 8.90 -8.42
N LEU A 306 10.13 9.00 -9.32
CA LEU A 306 10.37 9.03 -10.77
C LEU A 306 11.20 10.25 -11.22
N THR A 307 11.22 11.35 -10.46
CA THR A 307 12.06 12.51 -10.80
C THR A 307 13.55 12.31 -10.49
N VAL A 308 13.90 11.37 -9.61
CA VAL A 308 15.27 11.21 -9.08
C VAL A 308 15.88 9.82 -9.31
N ILE A 309 15.09 8.80 -9.64
CA ILE A 309 15.55 7.40 -9.77
C ILE A 309 16.74 7.25 -10.72
N ASP A 310 16.69 7.87 -11.91
CA ASP A 310 17.79 7.82 -12.89
C ASP A 310 19.09 8.46 -12.34
N ARG A 311 18.96 9.50 -11.51
CA ARG A 311 20.11 10.18 -10.91
C ARG A 311 20.77 9.33 -9.83
N ILE A 312 19.96 8.70 -8.98
CA ILE A 312 20.44 7.85 -7.88
C ILE A 312 21.09 6.60 -8.46
N THR A 313 20.35 5.86 -9.28
CA THR A 313 20.80 4.58 -9.85
C THR A 313 21.92 4.77 -10.86
N GLY A 314 21.89 5.84 -11.66
CA GLY A 314 22.97 6.23 -12.57
C GLY A 314 24.27 6.62 -11.85
N SER A 315 24.20 6.96 -10.55
CA SER A 315 25.37 7.19 -9.69
C SER A 315 25.87 5.91 -9.01
N GLY A 316 25.25 4.76 -9.29
CA GLY A 316 25.62 3.47 -8.70
C GLY A 316 25.20 3.33 -7.23
N VAL A 317 24.18 4.08 -6.80
CA VAL A 317 23.62 4.08 -5.44
C VAL A 317 22.28 3.34 -5.47
N VAL A 318 22.00 2.54 -4.44
CA VAL A 318 20.69 1.90 -4.29
C VAL A 318 19.63 2.92 -3.90
N GLN A 319 18.47 2.89 -4.54
CA GLN A 319 17.26 3.53 -4.04
C GLN A 319 16.33 2.47 -3.47
N PHE A 320 15.84 2.66 -2.25
CA PHE A 320 14.95 1.70 -1.60
C PHE A 320 13.75 2.46 -1.02
N SER A 321 12.60 2.42 -1.69
CA SER A 321 11.44 3.16 -1.19
C SER A 321 10.64 2.35 -0.17
N PRO A 322 10.22 2.98 0.94
CA PRO A 322 9.33 2.32 1.89
C PRO A 322 7.83 2.48 1.56
N ALA A 323 7.45 3.34 0.61
CA ALA A 323 6.05 3.76 0.49
C ALA A 323 5.52 3.95 -0.94
N ASN A 324 6.37 3.99 -1.97
CA ASN A 324 5.85 4.21 -3.33
C ASN A 324 5.32 2.92 -3.99
N THR A 325 4.11 3.00 -4.54
CA THR A 325 3.35 1.82 -4.97
C THR A 325 3.20 1.71 -6.49
N SER A 326 3.52 2.75 -7.27
CA SER A 326 3.31 2.75 -8.72
C SER A 326 3.95 1.55 -9.41
N ASP A 327 3.17 0.84 -10.23
CA ASP A 327 3.66 -0.32 -10.96
C ASP A 327 4.74 0.02 -12.00
N GLN A 328 4.91 1.30 -12.34
CA GLN A 328 5.98 1.77 -13.23
C GLN A 328 7.39 1.44 -12.71
N PHE A 329 7.53 1.15 -11.41
CA PHE A 329 8.81 0.76 -10.83
C PHE A 329 9.16 -0.72 -11.07
N THR A 330 8.15 -1.59 -11.26
CA THR A 330 8.32 -3.04 -11.38
C THR A 330 9.22 -3.44 -12.55
N ASP A 331 9.13 -2.72 -13.66
CA ASP A 331 9.90 -2.95 -14.90
C ASP A 331 10.79 -1.76 -15.27
N TYR A 332 11.02 -0.85 -14.32
CA TYR A 332 11.85 0.33 -14.55
C TYR A 332 13.30 -0.06 -14.85
N ASN A 333 13.93 0.62 -15.81
CA ASN A 333 15.33 0.37 -16.11
C ASN A 333 16.26 1.11 -15.12
N ASP A 334 16.40 0.55 -13.92
CA ASP A 334 17.13 1.11 -12.78
C ASP A 334 18.55 0.52 -12.59
N ASN A 335 19.04 -0.28 -13.54
CA ASN A 335 20.29 -1.05 -13.42
C ASN A 335 20.32 -2.08 -12.27
N GLY A 336 19.17 -2.57 -11.82
CA GLY A 336 18.99 -3.46 -10.67
C GLY A 336 19.29 -2.77 -9.32
N LEU A 337 19.11 -1.46 -9.23
CA LEU A 337 19.47 -0.64 -8.06
C LEU A 337 18.26 -0.02 -7.35
N TYR A 338 17.03 -0.27 -7.82
CA TYR A 338 15.83 0.17 -7.13
C TYR A 338 15.11 -1.03 -6.51
N PHE A 339 14.56 -0.81 -5.31
CA PHE A 339 13.80 -1.78 -4.53
C PHE A 339 12.69 -1.06 -3.76
N ARG A 340 11.68 -1.79 -3.29
CA ARG A 340 10.65 -1.26 -2.39
C ARG A 340 10.18 -2.28 -1.38
N THR A 341 9.89 -1.83 -0.15
CA THR A 341 9.22 -2.63 0.88
C THR A 341 7.71 -2.42 0.85
N ALA A 342 7.24 -1.31 0.29
CA ALA A 342 5.83 -1.12 -0.03
C ALA A 342 5.37 -2.13 -1.10
N PRO A 343 4.17 -2.71 -0.96
CA PRO A 343 3.60 -3.54 -2.02
C PRO A 343 3.23 -2.70 -3.25
N PRO A 344 3.35 -3.26 -4.47
CA PRO A 344 2.90 -2.60 -5.70
C PRO A 344 1.37 -2.38 -5.74
N ASP A 345 0.92 -1.39 -6.52
CA ASP A 345 -0.49 -1.05 -6.71
C ASP A 345 -1.30 -2.28 -7.16
N VAL A 346 -0.70 -3.19 -7.94
CA VAL A 346 -1.36 -4.43 -8.37
C VAL A 346 -1.84 -5.30 -7.20
N LEU A 347 -1.16 -5.28 -6.06
CA LEU A 347 -1.58 -6.04 -4.86
C LEU A 347 -2.71 -5.32 -4.13
N GLN A 348 -2.61 -4.01 -3.92
CA GLN A 348 -3.67 -3.23 -3.27
C GLN A 348 -4.95 -3.24 -4.10
N ALA A 349 -4.85 -3.08 -5.42
CA ALA A 349 -5.98 -3.12 -6.34
C ALA A 349 -6.77 -4.44 -6.24
N ARG A 350 -6.10 -5.56 -5.95
CA ARG A 350 -6.78 -6.85 -5.73
C ARG A 350 -7.60 -6.81 -4.45
N ALA A 351 -6.99 -6.42 -3.34
CA ALA A 351 -7.69 -6.29 -2.06
C ALA A 351 -8.88 -5.32 -2.16
N LEU A 352 -8.69 -4.16 -2.81
CA LEU A 352 -9.71 -3.15 -3.00
C LEU A 352 -10.86 -3.65 -3.89
N SER A 353 -10.55 -4.30 -5.00
CA SER A 353 -11.58 -4.82 -5.92
C SER A 353 -12.36 -5.96 -5.27
N ASP A 354 -11.70 -6.86 -4.55
CA ASP A 354 -12.36 -7.94 -3.81
C ASP A 354 -13.32 -7.36 -2.75
N LEU A 355 -12.91 -6.32 -2.03
CA LEU A 355 -13.78 -5.61 -1.09
C LEU A 355 -15.04 -5.05 -1.79
N ILE A 356 -14.85 -4.31 -2.90
CA ILE A 356 -15.94 -3.69 -3.65
C ILE A 356 -16.94 -4.75 -4.17
N ILE A 357 -16.44 -5.87 -4.70
CA ILE A 357 -17.28 -6.95 -5.23
C ILE A 357 -18.00 -7.71 -4.12
N ASN A 358 -17.31 -8.00 -3.01
CA ASN A 358 -17.90 -8.73 -1.89
C ASN A 358 -18.99 -7.92 -1.17
N ASP A 359 -18.90 -6.60 -1.20
CA ASP A 359 -19.97 -5.70 -0.73
C ASP A 359 -21.17 -5.64 -1.70
N GLY A 360 -21.08 -6.28 -2.88
CA GLY A 360 -22.21 -6.49 -3.80
C GLY A 360 -22.44 -5.37 -4.81
N ASN A 361 -21.44 -4.51 -5.05
CA ASN A 361 -21.54 -3.39 -5.97
C ASN A 361 -21.48 -3.84 -7.44
N ASN A 362 -22.32 -3.27 -8.31
CA ASN A 362 -22.41 -3.66 -9.73
C ASN A 362 -22.04 -2.52 -10.68
N THR A 363 -22.08 -1.27 -10.22
CA THR A 363 -21.65 -0.09 -10.96
C THR A 363 -20.67 0.73 -10.10
N VAL A 364 -19.49 1.03 -10.64
CA VAL A 364 -18.38 1.61 -9.87
C VAL A 364 -17.84 2.85 -10.57
N GLY A 365 -17.91 4.00 -9.88
CA GLY A 365 -17.16 5.19 -10.25
C GLY A 365 -15.79 5.17 -9.57
N ILE A 366 -14.72 5.50 -10.29
CA ILE A 366 -13.37 5.62 -9.74
C ILE A 366 -12.86 7.02 -10.04
N MET A 367 -12.62 7.81 -9.01
CA MET A 367 -12.01 9.13 -9.08
C MET A 367 -10.57 9.03 -8.57
N ALA A 368 -9.60 9.39 -9.40
CA ALA A 368 -8.19 9.23 -9.06
C ALA A 368 -7.36 10.48 -9.29
N LEU A 369 -6.40 10.70 -8.41
CA LEU A 369 -5.35 11.68 -8.58
C LEU A 369 -4.63 11.49 -9.93
N ASN A 370 -4.45 12.58 -10.69
CA ASN A 370 -3.75 12.54 -11.97
C ASN A 370 -2.22 12.53 -11.80
N ASP A 371 -1.70 11.44 -11.22
CA ASP A 371 -0.27 11.19 -11.05
C ASP A 371 0.04 9.67 -11.21
N PRO A 372 1.32 9.26 -11.18
CA PRO A 372 1.71 7.85 -11.32
C PRO A 372 1.12 6.89 -10.30
N TYR A 373 0.75 7.35 -9.09
CA TYR A 373 0.09 6.54 -8.07
C TYR A 373 -1.40 6.40 -8.39
N GLY A 374 -2.12 7.53 -8.50
CA GLY A 374 -3.56 7.52 -8.70
C GLY A 374 -3.97 6.85 -10.02
N THR A 375 -3.25 7.13 -11.11
CA THR A 375 -3.58 6.55 -12.42
C THR A 375 -3.26 5.05 -12.51
N GLY A 376 -2.19 4.60 -11.86
CA GLY A 376 -1.81 3.18 -11.80
C GLY A 376 -2.83 2.36 -11.03
N LEU A 377 -3.11 2.76 -9.79
CA LEU A 377 -4.07 2.07 -8.94
C LEU A 377 -5.50 2.09 -9.51
N MET A 378 -5.89 3.18 -10.18
CA MET A 378 -7.18 3.28 -10.89
C MET A 378 -7.30 2.23 -11.99
N GLU A 379 -6.30 2.10 -12.87
CA GLU A 379 -6.36 1.13 -13.98
C GLU A 379 -6.34 -0.30 -13.44
N ASN A 380 -5.47 -0.61 -12.47
CA ASN A 380 -5.44 -1.94 -11.86
C ASN A 380 -6.78 -2.32 -11.20
N THR A 381 -7.41 -1.37 -10.50
CA THR A 381 -8.73 -1.59 -9.90
C THR A 381 -9.78 -1.82 -10.98
N ARG A 382 -9.77 -1.01 -12.05
CA ARG A 382 -10.67 -1.19 -13.20
C ARG A 382 -10.50 -2.58 -13.83
N GLU A 383 -9.27 -2.99 -14.11
CA GLU A 383 -8.97 -4.30 -14.72
C GLU A 383 -9.41 -5.46 -13.84
N ASN A 384 -9.18 -5.39 -12.52
CA ASN A 384 -9.62 -6.41 -11.57
C ASN A 384 -11.15 -6.50 -11.48
N LEU A 385 -11.87 -5.37 -11.46
CA LEU A 385 -13.34 -5.36 -11.47
C LEU A 385 -13.90 -6.01 -12.76
N ILE A 386 -13.30 -5.73 -13.92
CA ILE A 386 -13.67 -6.39 -15.19
C ILE A 386 -13.40 -7.89 -15.11
N ALA A 387 -12.23 -8.29 -14.59
CA ALA A 387 -11.88 -9.69 -14.41
C ALA A 387 -12.82 -10.43 -13.44
N ALA A 388 -13.37 -9.72 -12.44
CA ALA A 388 -14.39 -10.21 -11.51
C ALA A 388 -15.79 -10.30 -12.13
N GLY A 389 -15.99 -9.78 -13.35
CA GLY A 389 -17.20 -9.96 -14.14
C GLY A 389 -18.08 -8.72 -14.31
N LEU A 390 -17.64 -7.54 -13.86
CA LEU A 390 -18.33 -6.29 -14.18
C LEU A 390 -18.16 -5.97 -15.66
N ALA A 391 -19.21 -5.41 -16.26
CA ALA A 391 -19.15 -4.95 -17.65
C ALA A 391 -18.34 -3.64 -17.73
N GLU A 392 -17.59 -3.44 -18.82
CA GLU A 392 -16.77 -2.23 -18.95
C GLU A 392 -17.57 -0.93 -18.88
N ASP A 393 -18.83 -0.92 -19.33
CA ASP A 393 -19.75 0.21 -19.26
C ASP A 393 -20.38 0.43 -17.87
N SER A 394 -20.18 -0.51 -16.95
CA SER A 394 -20.54 -0.39 -15.52
C SER A 394 -19.42 0.21 -14.67
N ILE A 395 -18.29 0.58 -15.27
CA ILE A 395 -17.17 1.22 -14.58
C ILE A 395 -16.86 2.56 -15.25
N GLN A 396 -16.85 3.65 -14.48
CA GLN A 396 -16.42 4.96 -14.97
C GLN A 396 -15.21 5.45 -14.21
N THR A 397 -14.13 5.75 -14.93
CA THR A 397 -12.90 6.30 -14.38
C THR A 397 -12.78 7.79 -14.70
N LEU A 398 -12.40 8.60 -13.71
CA LEU A 398 -12.09 10.02 -13.86
C LEU A 398 -10.79 10.35 -13.14
N THR A 399 -9.90 11.06 -13.81
CA THR A 399 -8.71 11.63 -13.18
C THR A 399 -8.96 13.09 -12.79
N TYR A 400 -8.41 13.56 -11.68
CA TYR A 400 -8.49 14.96 -11.25
C TYR A 400 -7.11 15.57 -10.97
N ASP A 401 -6.99 16.90 -11.12
CA ASP A 401 -5.81 17.65 -10.71
C ASP A 401 -5.89 17.93 -9.19
N PRO A 402 -4.92 17.49 -8.37
CA PRO A 402 -4.97 17.75 -6.92
C PRO A 402 -4.98 19.24 -6.57
N GLN A 403 -4.42 20.08 -7.45
CA GLN A 403 -4.32 21.52 -7.28
C GLN A 403 -5.53 22.27 -7.85
N ALA A 404 -6.55 21.56 -8.32
CA ALA A 404 -7.77 22.18 -8.81
C ALA A 404 -8.47 23.01 -7.70
N ALA A 405 -9.06 24.13 -8.13
CA ALA A 405 -9.81 25.00 -7.23
C ALA A 405 -11.12 24.34 -6.73
N ASN A 406 -11.73 23.49 -7.57
CA ASN A 406 -12.90 22.65 -7.28
C ASN A 406 -12.88 21.41 -8.18
N TYR A 407 -13.81 20.49 -7.94
CA TYR A 407 -13.97 19.22 -8.64
C TYR A 407 -15.37 19.07 -9.26
N ASP A 408 -16.07 20.19 -9.51
CA ASP A 408 -17.50 20.20 -9.85
C ASP A 408 -17.81 19.40 -11.12
N ALA A 409 -16.90 19.45 -12.10
CA ALA A 409 -17.06 18.77 -13.37
C ALA A 409 -16.91 17.25 -13.24
N GLU A 410 -15.96 16.78 -12.44
CA GLU A 410 -15.74 15.37 -12.16
C GLU A 410 -16.87 14.81 -11.30
N ILE A 411 -17.31 15.56 -10.28
CA ILE A 411 -18.44 15.20 -9.42
C ILE A 411 -19.73 15.09 -10.23
N GLN A 412 -20.04 16.07 -11.10
CA GLN A 412 -21.25 16.01 -11.92
C GLN A 412 -21.24 14.79 -12.86
N GLN A 413 -20.09 14.42 -13.39
CA GLN A 413 -19.96 13.21 -14.20
C GLN A 413 -20.22 11.93 -13.38
N MET A 414 -19.79 11.86 -12.12
CA MET A 414 -20.14 10.74 -11.22
C MET A 414 -21.62 10.72 -10.86
N VAL A 415 -22.24 11.89 -10.64
CA VAL A 415 -23.69 11.99 -10.40
C VAL A 415 -24.47 11.48 -11.62
N ASP A 416 -24.08 11.91 -12.82
CA ASP A 416 -24.73 11.51 -14.08
C ASP A 416 -24.56 10.00 -14.36
N PHE A 417 -23.43 9.42 -13.93
CA PHE A 417 -23.17 7.99 -14.02
C PHE A 417 -24.04 7.16 -13.07
N ALA A 418 -24.37 7.73 -11.91
CA ALA A 418 -25.19 7.12 -10.87
C ALA A 418 -24.70 5.71 -10.44
N PRO A 419 -23.46 5.60 -9.91
CA PRO A 419 -22.90 4.32 -9.50
C PRO A 419 -23.50 3.79 -8.19
N ASP A 420 -23.28 2.50 -7.91
CA ASP A 420 -23.52 1.88 -6.60
C ASP A 420 -22.37 2.16 -5.63
N ALA A 421 -21.16 2.32 -6.18
CA ALA A 421 -19.95 2.64 -5.42
C ALA A 421 -19.10 3.73 -6.05
N VAL A 422 -18.45 4.54 -5.22
CA VAL A 422 -17.41 5.49 -5.65
C VAL A 422 -16.10 5.17 -4.93
N VAL A 423 -15.04 4.98 -5.69
CA VAL A 423 -13.66 4.88 -5.19
C VAL A 423 -13.01 6.25 -5.33
N VAL A 424 -12.38 6.73 -4.26
CA VAL A 424 -11.57 7.98 -4.27
C VAL A 424 -10.12 7.61 -3.98
N ILE A 425 -9.25 7.76 -4.97
CA ILE A 425 -7.81 7.49 -4.89
C ILE A 425 -7.08 8.83 -4.86
N GLY A 426 -6.55 9.20 -3.69
CA GLY A 426 -5.97 10.52 -3.48
C GLY A 426 -5.36 10.71 -2.10
N PHE A 427 -5.10 11.98 -1.76
CA PHE A 427 -4.54 12.37 -0.46
C PHE A 427 -5.50 13.32 0.28
N GLU A 428 -4.98 14.40 0.89
CA GLU A 428 -5.74 15.39 1.67
C GLU A 428 -6.90 16.00 0.87
N GLU A 429 -6.74 16.20 -0.44
CA GLU A 429 -7.79 16.76 -1.28
C GLU A 429 -9.04 15.88 -1.38
N SER A 430 -8.94 14.59 -1.02
CA SER A 430 -10.06 13.65 -0.95
C SER A 430 -11.19 14.19 -0.05
N ALA A 431 -10.87 14.95 1.00
CA ALA A 431 -11.86 15.55 1.88
C ALA A 431 -12.86 16.45 1.10
N ARG A 432 -12.35 17.30 0.20
CA ARG A 432 -13.17 18.20 -0.63
C ARG A 432 -14.00 17.45 -1.66
N ILE A 433 -13.47 16.36 -2.20
CA ILE A 433 -14.16 15.48 -3.14
C ILE A 433 -15.32 14.77 -2.43
N ILE A 434 -15.05 14.15 -1.28
CA ILE A 434 -16.06 13.41 -0.50
C ILE A 434 -17.13 14.36 0.05
N GLU A 435 -16.77 15.57 0.50
CA GLU A 435 -17.75 16.59 0.90
C GLU A 435 -18.65 16.99 -0.28
N SER A 436 -18.08 17.13 -1.48
CA SER A 436 -18.85 17.40 -2.69
C SER A 436 -19.78 16.24 -3.06
N LEU A 437 -19.31 14.99 -2.98
CA LEU A 437 -20.12 13.78 -3.19
C LEU A 437 -21.29 13.70 -2.20
N ASN A 438 -21.03 13.95 -0.91
CA ASN A 438 -22.05 14.03 0.14
C ASN A 438 -23.10 15.09 -0.20
N SER A 439 -22.68 16.29 -0.64
CA SER A 439 -23.61 17.37 -1.00
C SER A 439 -24.52 17.05 -2.20
N GLN A 440 -24.10 16.12 -3.07
CA GLN A 440 -24.84 15.65 -4.23
C GLN A 440 -25.64 14.36 -3.96
N GLY A 441 -25.60 13.82 -2.74
CA GLY A 441 -26.31 12.59 -2.37
C GLY A 441 -25.70 11.31 -2.97
N ILE A 442 -24.40 11.32 -3.26
CA ILE A 442 -23.65 10.14 -3.75
C ILE A 442 -22.37 9.89 -2.94
N GLY A 443 -22.33 10.35 -1.69
CA GLY A 443 -21.26 10.06 -0.74
C GLY A 443 -21.69 8.99 0.29
N PRO A 444 -20.84 8.66 1.29
CA PRO A 444 -21.14 7.60 2.25
C PRO A 444 -22.32 7.90 3.20
N GLN A 445 -22.84 9.13 3.23
CA GLN A 445 -23.83 9.55 4.23
C GLN A 445 -25.22 8.88 4.11
N ARG A 446 -25.90 8.92 5.28
CA ARG A 446 -26.92 8.00 5.82
C ARG A 446 -28.36 8.40 5.61
#